data_AF-A0A535QMU9-F1
#
_entry.id   AF-A0A535QMU9-F1
#
_cell.length_a   1.000
_cell.length_b   1.000
_cell.length_c   1.000
_cell.angle_alpha   90.00
_cell.angle_beta   90.00
_cell.angle_gamma   90.00
#
_symmetry.space_group_name_H-M   'P 1'
#
loop_
_entity.id
_entity.type
_entity.pdbx_description
1 polymer ?
#
loop_
_entity_poly.entity_id
_entity_poly.type
_entity_poly.pdbx_seq_one_letter_code
_entity_poly.pdbx_strand_id
1 'polypeptide(L)' 'MPTLERTNPLPLYYQLKEVLKQQIRSGHLAPHTAIPSEPELVANYHVSRATVRQALSELVHEGLL' A
#
# COMPACT_ATOMS: atom_id res chain seq x y z
N MET A 1 -11.25 -0.84 -7.07
CA MET A 1 -9.98 -0.71 -6.32
C MET A 1 -8.84 -0.65 -7.31
N PRO A 2 -7.79 0.16 -7.08
CA PRO A 2 -6.64 0.21 -7.98
C PRO A 2 -5.98 -1.17 -8.06
N THR A 3 -5.64 -1.62 -9.27
CA THR A 3 -5.00 -2.93 -9.50
C THR A 3 -3.51 -2.72 -9.73
N LEU A 4 -2.66 -3.59 -9.15
CA LEU A 4 -1.22 -3.53 -9.36
C LEU A 4 -0.84 -4.22 -10.69
N GLU A 5 0.00 -3.56 -11.48
CA GLU A 5 0.41 -4.05 -12.79
C GLU A 5 1.79 -4.70 -12.73
N ARG A 6 1.84 -6.02 -12.88
CA ARG A 6 3.10 -6.80 -12.83
C ARG A 6 3.98 -6.61 -14.06
N THR A 7 3.39 -6.19 -15.18
CA THR A 7 4.07 -5.91 -16.45
C THR A 7 4.67 -4.51 -16.48
N ASN A 8 4.31 -3.65 -15.52
CA ASN A 8 4.86 -2.31 -15.40
C ASN A 8 6.31 -2.40 -14.87
N PRO A 9 7.26 -1.60 -15.40
CA PRO A 9 8.64 -1.56 -14.90
C PRO A 9 8.75 -1.11 -13.43
N LEU A 10 7.71 -0.48 -12.88
CA LEU A 10 7.70 -0.06 -11.48
C LEU A 10 7.59 -1.27 -10.53
N PRO A 11 8.41 -1.34 -9.48
CA PRO A 11 8.31 -2.40 -8.47
C PRO A 11 6.92 -2.44 -7.80
N LEU A 12 6.44 -3.65 -7.48
CA LEU A 12 5.11 -3.83 -6.86
C LEU A 12 4.96 -3.12 -5.51
N TYR A 13 6.03 -3.00 -4.72
CA TYR A 13 5.97 -2.28 -3.44
C TYR A 13 5.70 -0.79 -3.66
N TYR A 14 6.29 -0.22 -4.72
CA TYR A 14 6.13 1.18 -5.06
C TYR A 14 4.71 1.43 -5.56
N GLN A 15 4.19 0.56 -6.42
CA GLN A 15 2.80 0.64 -6.87
C GLN A 15 1.82 0.54 -5.70
N LEU A 16 2.02 -0.42 -4.79
CA LEU A 16 1.19 -0.57 -3.58
C LEU A 16 1.26 0.67 -2.68
N LYS A 17 2.46 1.22 -2.47
CA LYS A 17 2.68 2.46 -1.72
C LYS A 17 1.84 3.59 -2.29
N GLU A 18 1.91 3.82 -3.60
CA GLU A 18 1.16 4.89 -4.26
C GLU A 18 -0.35 4.67 -4.14
N VAL A 19 -0.84 3.44 -4.26
CA VAL A 19 -2.25 3.11 -4.04
C VAL A 19 -2.71 3.47 -2.63
N LEU A 20 -1.96 3.06 -1.61
CA LEU A 20 -2.28 3.36 -0.21
C LEU A 20 -2.19 4.86 0.08
N LYS A 21 -1.17 5.54 -0.46
CA LYS A 21 -1.01 6.99 -0.36
C LYS A 21 -2.20 7.75 -0.95
N GLN A 22 -2.72 7.30 -2.09
CA GLN A 22 -3.94 7.88 -2.68
C GLN A 22 -5.17 7.63 -1.80
N GLN A 23 -5.28 6.45 -1.17
CA GLN A 23 -6.36 6.16 -0.22
C GLN A 23 -6.31 7.01 1.04
N ILE A 24 -5.10 7.28 1.56
CA ILE A 24 -4.90 8.21 2.69
C ILE A 24 -5.29 9.64 2.28
N ARG A 25 -4.79 10.12 1.14
CA ARG A 25 -5.06 11.48 0.65
C ARG A 25 -6.52 11.74 0.30
N SER A 26 -7.23 10.72 -0.20
CA SER A 26 -8.66 10.80 -0.51
C SER A 26 -9.54 10.68 0.74
N GLY A 27 -8.97 10.41 1.91
CA GLY A 27 -9.71 10.21 3.15
C GLY A 27 -10.38 8.85 3.28
N HIS A 28 -10.16 7.93 2.33
CA HIS A 28 -10.65 6.55 2.42
C HIS A 28 -9.97 5.80 3.58
N LEU A 29 -8.67 6.04 3.77
CA LEU A 29 -7.94 5.70 4.98
C LEU A 29 -7.79 6.98 5.79
N ALA A 30 -8.82 7.32 6.56
CA ALA A 30 -8.83 8.56 7.32
C ALA A 30 -7.69 8.58 8.36
N PRO A 31 -7.13 9.76 8.67
CA PRO A 31 -6.19 9.90 9.77
C PRO A 31 -6.76 9.29 11.06
N HIS A 32 -5.91 8.62 11.83
CA HIS A 32 -6.28 7.92 13.08
C HIS A 32 -7.19 6.69 12.90
N THR A 33 -7.40 6.21 11.68
CA THR A 33 -8.05 4.91 11.44
C THR A 33 -7.01 3.81 11.21
N ALA A 34 -7.36 2.59 11.60
CA ALA A 34 -6.50 1.44 11.34
C ALA A 34 -6.45 1.17 9.84
N ILE A 35 -5.24 1.06 9.29
CA ILE A 35 -5.04 0.53 7.95
C ILE A 35 -5.35 -0.98 7.93
N PRO A 36 -5.67 -1.55 6.75
CA PRO A 36 -5.75 -2.99 6.59
C PRO A 36 -4.45 -3.66 7.04
N SER A 37 -4.59 -4.79 7.72
CA SER A 37 -3.45 -5.57 8.21
C SER A 37 -2.62 -6.14 7.04
N GLU A 38 -1.36 -6.49 7.32
CA GLU A 38 -0.49 -7.13 6.31
C GLU A 38 -1.14 -8.31 5.57
N PRO A 39 -1.79 -9.31 6.23
CA PRO A 39 -2.43 -10.41 5.53
C PRO A 39 -3.62 -9.97 4.66
N GLU A 40 -4.38 -8.95 5.07
CA GLU A 40 -5.45 -8.38 4.24
C GLU A 40 -4.90 -7.70 3.00
N LEU A 41 -3.80 -6.93 3.13
CA LEU A 41 -3.14 -6.30 1.99
C LEU A 41 -2.54 -7.34 1.03
N VAL A 42 -1.95 -8.42 1.56
CA VAL A 42 -1.48 -9.56 0.76
C VAL A 42 -2.62 -10.18 -0.04
N ALA A 43 -3.77 -10.45 0.59
CA ALA A 43 -4.93 -11.03 -0.07
C ALA A 43 -5.56 -10.09 -1.09
N ASN A 44 -5.74 -8.81 -0.75
CA ASN A 44 -6.40 -7.83 -1.61
C ASN A 44 -5.59 -7.50 -2.86
N TYR A 45 -4.27 -7.34 -2.72
CA TYR A 45 -3.38 -6.92 -3.81
C TYR A 45 -2.59 -8.08 -4.43
N HIS A 46 -2.75 -9.30 -3.92
CA HIS A 46 -2.10 -10.51 -4.40
C HIS A 46 -0.56 -10.38 -4.46
N VAL A 47 0.05 -9.74 -3.46
CA VAL A 47 1.50 -9.49 -3.38
C VAL A 47 2.14 -10.30 -2.26
N SER A 48 3.48 -10.38 -2.25
CA SER A 48 4.19 -11.02 -1.15
C SER A 48 4.11 -10.16 0.13
N ARG A 49 4.22 -10.82 1.29
CA ARG A 49 4.31 -10.11 2.58
C ARG A 49 5.50 -9.14 2.64
N ALA A 50 6.63 -9.48 2.01
CA ALA A 50 7.79 -8.60 1.93
C ALA A 50 7.48 -7.32 1.14
N THR A 51 6.73 -7.43 0.04
CA THR A 51 6.26 -6.29 -0.76
C THR A 51 5.35 -5.37 0.05
N VAL A 52 4.41 -5.94 0.82
CA VAL A 52 3.53 -5.16 1.71
C VAL A 52 4.35 -4.43 2.77
N ARG A 53 5.24 -5.15 3.48
CA ARG A 53 6.08 -4.55 4.52
C ARG A 53 6.91 -3.40 3.99
N GLN A 54 7.52 -3.56 2.82
CA GLN A 54 8.30 -2.49 2.20
C GLN A 54 7.43 -1.27 1.85
N ALA A 55 6.25 -1.47 1.27
CA ALA A 55 5.33 -0.37 0.95
C ALA A 55 4.90 0.40 2.22
N LEU A 56 4.57 -0.32 3.30
CA LEU A 56 4.19 0.29 4.58
C LEU A 56 5.37 1.02 5.23
N SER A 57 6.57 0.45 5.23
CA SER A 57 7.77 1.10 5.77
C SER A 57 8.09 2.41 5.05
N GLU A 58 7.93 2.47 3.73
CA GLU A 58 8.11 3.70 2.96
C GLU A 58 7.06 4.76 3.32
N LEU A 59 5.80 4.37 3.54
CA LEU A 59 4.75 5.32 3.98
C LEU A 59 5.02 5.90 5.38
N VAL A 60 5.52 5.06 6.31
CA VAL A 60 5.94 5.51 7.65
C VAL A 60 7.13 6.46 7.52
N HIS A 61 8.10 6.14 6.67
CA HIS A 61 9.25 7.00 6.42
C HIS A 61 8.85 8.35 5.78
N GLU A 62 7.82 8.37 4.93
CA GLU A 62 7.22 9.59 4.38
C GLU A 62 6.33 10.36 5.38
N GLY A 63 6.12 9.84 6.60
CA GLY A 63 5.28 10.47 7.63
C GLY A 63 3.77 10.41 7.33
N LEU A 64 3.35 9.48 6.47
CA LEU A 64 1.94 9.25 6.13
C LEU A 64 1.27 8.20 7.02
N LEU A 65 2.06 7.40 7.73
CA LEU A 65 1.64 6.37 8.69
C LEU A 65 2.45 6.46 9.99
#